data_AF-A0A380Z1G5-F1
#
_entry.id   AF-A0A380Z1G5-F1
#
_cell.length_a   1.000
_cell.length_b   1.000
_cell.length_c   1.000
_cell.angle_alpha   90.00
_cell.angle_beta   90.00
_cell.angle_gamma   90.00
#
_symmetry.space_group_name_H-M   'P 1'
#
loop_
_entity.id
_entity.type
_entity.pdbx_description
1 polymer ?
#
loop_
_entity_poly.entity_id
_entity_poly.type
_entity_poly.pdbx_seq_one_letter_code
_entity_poly.pdbx_strand_id
1 'polypeptide(L)'
;MDQDKLDIFERKAPEVLADLAAHIEQELINRYEMPEEQAKQAGVDVAMRISRAWAGEIIYIPRALLLALSERDLKIWHEFNGVNHRELARKYGVSMQWVYQIVKRMQKEDIDRRQFDMFK
;
A
#
# COMPACT_ATOMS: atom_id res chain seq x y z
N MET A 1 32.47 -5.21 -1.58
CA MET A 1 31.60 -5.25 -0.38
C MET A 1 30.11 -5.27 -0.74
N ASP A 2 29.67 -4.61 -1.81
CA ASP A 2 28.25 -4.66 -2.21
C ASP A 2 27.91 -5.84 -3.15
N GLN A 3 28.83 -6.28 -4.02
CA GLN A 3 28.62 -7.48 -4.85
C GLN A 3 28.48 -8.79 -4.05
N ASP A 4 29.21 -8.96 -2.94
CA ASP A 4 29.07 -10.14 -2.08
C ASP A 4 27.70 -10.22 -1.40
N LYS A 5 27.11 -9.06 -1.05
CA LYS A 5 25.77 -9.02 -0.46
C LYS A 5 24.70 -9.39 -1.49
N LEU A 6 24.89 -8.93 -2.73
CA LEU A 6 24.01 -9.24 -3.84
C LEU A 6 23.99 -10.76 -4.11
N ASP A 7 25.16 -11.40 -4.19
CA ASP A 7 25.28 -12.85 -4.40
C ASP A 7 24.66 -13.65 -3.24
N ILE A 8 24.89 -13.24 -2.01
CA ILE A 8 24.28 -13.90 -0.83
C ILE A 8 22.76 -13.77 -0.85
N PHE A 9 22.24 -12.60 -1.22
CA PHE A 9 20.81 -12.35 -1.31
C PHE A 9 20.17 -13.21 -2.40
N GLU A 10 20.72 -13.22 -3.62
CA GLU A 10 20.18 -14.01 -4.72
C GLU A 10 20.12 -15.51 -4.42
N ARG A 11 21.08 -16.03 -3.63
CA ARG A 11 21.15 -17.46 -3.32
C ARG A 11 20.32 -17.88 -2.11
N LYS A 12 20.02 -16.96 -1.19
CA LYS A 12 19.44 -17.29 0.12
C LYS A 12 18.20 -16.48 0.49
N ALA A 13 17.79 -15.51 -0.33
CA ALA A 13 16.60 -14.72 -0.05
C ALA A 13 15.35 -15.61 -0.06
N PRO A 14 14.52 -15.53 0.99
CA PRO A 14 13.16 -16.04 0.93
C PRO A 14 12.39 -15.42 -0.24
N GLU A 15 11.49 -16.20 -0.85
CA GLU A 15 10.70 -15.82 -2.04
C GLU A 15 10.07 -14.43 -1.90
N VAL A 16 9.43 -14.15 -0.77
CA VAL A 16 8.78 -12.85 -0.51
C VAL A 16 9.76 -11.67 -0.56
N LEU A 17 10.99 -11.85 -0.09
CA LEU A 17 12.00 -10.78 -0.10
C LEU A 17 12.62 -10.60 -1.48
N ALA A 18 12.81 -11.70 -2.23
CA ALA A 18 13.23 -11.65 -3.62
C ALA A 18 12.19 -10.94 -4.49
N ASP A 19 10.91 -11.30 -4.33
CA ASP A 19 9.80 -10.64 -4.99
C ASP A 19 9.74 -9.16 -4.65
N LEU A 20 9.87 -8.80 -3.36
CA LEU A 20 9.89 -7.39 -2.94
C LEU A 20 11.02 -6.61 -3.62
N ALA A 21 12.23 -7.16 -3.66
CA ALA A 21 13.37 -6.52 -4.32
C ALA A 21 13.11 -6.30 -5.82
N ALA A 22 12.56 -7.32 -6.51
CA ALA A 22 12.23 -7.24 -7.92
C ALA A 22 11.15 -6.20 -8.23
N HIS A 23 10.09 -6.12 -7.41
CA HIS A 23 9.04 -5.10 -7.59
C HIS A 23 9.59 -3.68 -7.40
N ILE A 24 10.51 -3.48 -6.44
CA ILE A 24 11.15 -2.17 -6.21
C ILE A 24 12.05 -1.81 -7.39
N GLU A 25 12.89 -2.74 -7.85
CA GLU A 25 13.74 -2.55 -9.03
C GLU A 25 12.91 -2.13 -10.24
N GLN A 26 11.82 -2.85 -10.53
CA GLN A 26 10.94 -2.55 -11.66
C GLN A 26 10.28 -1.16 -11.52
N GLU A 27 9.82 -0.77 -10.33
CA GLU A 27 9.25 0.57 -10.13
C GLU A 27 10.30 1.67 -10.33
N LEU A 28 11.54 1.45 -9.88
CA LEU A 28 12.65 2.39 -10.05
C LEU A 28 13.05 2.57 -11.52
N ILE A 29 13.07 1.48 -12.29
CA ILE A 29 13.35 1.53 -13.74
C ILE A 29 12.19 2.22 -14.46
N ASN A 30 10.96 1.76 -14.24
CA ASN A 30 9.82 2.16 -15.05
C ASN A 30 9.35 3.59 -14.79
N ARG A 31 9.48 4.07 -13.54
CA ARG A 31 8.91 5.36 -13.12
C ARG A 31 9.94 6.44 -12.89
N TYR A 32 11.17 6.05 -12.53
CA TYR A 32 12.25 6.97 -12.20
C TYR A 32 13.43 6.87 -13.18
N GLU A 33 13.31 6.03 -14.22
CA GLU A 33 14.32 5.86 -15.27
C GLU A 33 15.72 5.56 -14.71
N MET A 34 15.77 4.87 -13.56
CA MET A 34 17.02 4.54 -12.89
C MET A 34 17.77 3.46 -13.69
N PRO A 35 19.11 3.53 -13.82
CA PRO A 35 19.90 2.48 -14.46
C PRO A 35 19.68 1.12 -13.79
N GLU A 36 19.55 0.07 -14.59
CA GLU A 36 19.20 -1.30 -14.15
C GLU A 36 20.08 -1.79 -13.00
N GLU A 37 21.40 -1.62 -13.10
CA GLU A 37 22.34 -2.04 -12.05
C GLU A 37 22.12 -1.30 -10.73
N GLN A 38 21.83 0.00 -10.79
CA GLN A 38 21.55 0.82 -9.60
C GLN A 38 20.18 0.48 -9.00
N ALA A 39 19.17 0.26 -9.84
CA ALA A 39 17.83 -0.13 -9.43
C ALA A 39 17.82 -1.50 -8.75
N LYS A 40 18.56 -2.47 -9.30
CA LYS A 40 18.74 -3.80 -8.72
C LYS A 40 19.41 -3.72 -7.36
N GLN A 41 20.51 -2.98 -7.24
CA GLN A 41 21.19 -2.79 -5.96
C GLN A 41 20.27 -2.11 -4.93
N ALA A 42 19.54 -1.07 -5.33
CA ALA A 42 18.59 -0.38 -4.46
C ALA A 42 17.44 -1.30 -3.99
N GLY A 43 16.90 -2.13 -4.89
CA GLY A 43 15.86 -3.11 -4.56
C GLY A 43 16.32 -4.10 -3.49
N VAL A 44 17.53 -4.65 -3.65
CA VAL A 44 18.13 -5.58 -2.69
C VAL A 44 18.44 -4.89 -1.36
N ASP A 45 18.97 -3.66 -1.38
CA ASP A 45 19.25 -2.89 -0.16
C ASP A 45 17.98 -2.59 0.65
N VAL A 46 16.88 -2.23 -0.02
CA VAL A 46 15.59 -1.99 0.64
C VAL A 46 15.02 -3.28 1.20
N ALA A 47 15.04 -4.38 0.44
CA ALA A 47 14.55 -5.69 0.90
C ALA A 47 15.35 -6.19 2.13
N MET A 48 16.67 -6.05 2.12
CA MET A 48 17.52 -6.39 3.28
C MET A 48 17.23 -5.50 4.49
N ARG A 49 17.01 -4.20 4.28
CA ARG A 49 16.66 -3.26 5.36
C ARG A 49 15.34 -3.64 6.00
N ILE A 50 14.33 -3.97 5.20
CA ILE A 50 13.02 -4.42 5.64
C ILE A 50 13.12 -5.74 6.42
N SER A 51 13.86 -6.71 5.88
CA SER A 51 14.13 -7.98 6.55
C SER A 51 14.70 -7.79 7.96
N ARG A 52 15.69 -6.89 8.11
CA ARG A 52 16.27 -6.57 9.42
C ARG A 52 15.32 -5.82 10.34
N ALA A 53 14.55 -4.87 9.79
CA ALA A 53 13.63 -4.05 10.57
C ALA A 53 12.45 -4.86 11.13
N TRP A 54 12.03 -5.91 10.41
CA TRP A 54 10.85 -6.71 10.76
C TRP A 54 11.20 -8.16 11.13
N ALA A 55 12.46 -8.42 11.43
CA ALA A 55 12.92 -9.76 11.84
C ALA A 55 12.17 -10.21 13.10
N GLY A 56 11.48 -11.35 13.02
CA GLY A 56 10.74 -11.95 14.14
C GLY A 56 9.27 -11.51 14.23
N GLU A 57 8.83 -10.57 13.40
CA GLU A 57 7.43 -10.11 13.35
C GLU A 57 6.57 -10.97 12.42
N ILE A 58 5.28 -11.16 12.77
CA ILE A 58 4.28 -11.77 11.89
C ILE A 58 3.52 -10.65 11.19
N ILE A 59 3.84 -10.41 9.91
CA ILE A 59 3.26 -9.31 9.15
C ILE A 59 2.07 -9.80 8.33
N TYR A 60 0.91 -9.18 8.58
CA TYR A 60 -0.26 -9.29 7.72
C TYR A 60 -0.28 -8.14 6.71
N ILE A 61 -0.25 -8.47 5.41
CA ILE A 61 -0.43 -7.48 4.33
C ILE A 61 -1.91 -7.48 3.91
N PRO A 62 -2.71 -6.47 4.31
CA PRO A 62 -4.09 -6.39 3.89
C PRO A 62 -4.18 -6.13 2.39
N ARG A 63 -4.91 -6.99 1.68
CA ARG A 63 -5.23 -6.85 0.24
C ARG A 63 -6.00 -5.55 -0.09
N ALA A 64 -6.45 -4.82 0.93
CA ALA A 64 -7.36 -3.69 0.85
C ALA A 64 -6.70 -2.30 1.09
N LEU A 65 -5.37 -2.18 1.12
CA LEU A 65 -4.76 -0.84 1.21
C LEU A 65 -5.14 0.04 0.00
N LEU A 66 -5.25 -0.56 -1.20
CA LEU A 66 -5.79 0.06 -2.42
C LEU A 66 -7.30 0.39 -2.33
N LEU A 67 -8.04 -0.29 -1.46
CA LEU A 67 -9.48 -0.06 -1.27
C LEU A 67 -9.76 1.15 -0.38
N ALA A 68 -8.88 1.47 0.58
CA ALA A 68 -9.01 2.67 1.41
C ALA A 68 -8.51 3.94 0.69
N LEU A 69 -7.56 3.79 -0.25
CA LEU A 69 -6.85 4.89 -0.92
C LEU A 69 -7.19 5.06 -2.41
N SER A 70 -8.29 4.48 -2.88
CA SER A 70 -8.80 4.82 -4.20
C SER A 70 -9.21 6.30 -4.18
N GLU A 71 -8.59 7.16 -4.99
CA GLU A 71 -9.01 8.57 -5.13
C GLU A 71 -10.53 8.67 -5.37
N ARG A 72 -11.09 7.67 -6.06
CA ARG A 72 -12.52 7.54 -6.29
C ARG A 72 -13.30 7.35 -4.99
N ASP A 73 -12.82 6.52 -4.07
CA ASP A 73 -13.48 6.27 -2.77
C ASP A 73 -13.44 7.54 -1.89
N LEU A 74 -12.33 8.29 -1.91
CA LEU A 74 -12.22 9.60 -1.25
C LEU A 74 -13.17 10.63 -1.87
N LYS A 75 -13.26 10.68 -3.20
CA LYS A 75 -14.22 11.55 -3.91
C LYS A 75 -15.67 11.19 -3.57
N ILE A 76 -16.00 9.89 -3.56
CA ILE A 76 -17.31 9.38 -3.13
C ILE A 76 -17.62 9.83 -1.70
N TRP A 77 -16.65 9.73 -0.78
CA TRP A 77 -16.83 10.16 0.61
C TRP A 77 -17.04 11.67 0.73
N HIS A 78 -16.22 12.49 0.05
CA HIS A 78 -16.35 13.95 0.11
C HIS A 78 -17.65 14.47 -0.51
N GLU A 79 -18.20 13.77 -1.50
CA GLU A 79 -19.47 14.13 -2.14
C GLU A 79 -20.69 13.49 -1.46
N PHE A 80 -20.48 12.65 -0.44
CA PHE A 80 -21.58 11.99 0.25
C PHE A 80 -22.33 12.96 1.16
N ASN A 81 -23.65 13.04 0.99
CA ASN A 81 -24.51 13.98 1.73
C ASN A 81 -25.49 13.28 2.70
N GLY A 82 -25.31 11.99 2.94
CA GLY A 82 -26.18 11.19 3.81
C GLY A 82 -27.22 10.36 3.07
N VAL A 83 -27.71 10.81 1.91
CA VAL A 83 -28.83 10.16 1.20
C VAL A 83 -28.55 9.84 -0.28
N ASN A 84 -27.48 10.39 -0.88
CA ASN A 84 -27.17 10.29 -2.30
C ASN A 84 -26.45 9.01 -2.77
N HIS A 85 -26.57 7.89 -2.05
CA HIS A 85 -25.89 6.62 -2.39
C HIS A 85 -26.11 6.17 -3.84
N ARG A 86 -27.36 6.28 -4.32
CA ARG A 86 -27.73 5.84 -5.68
C ARG A 86 -27.11 6.74 -6.76
N GLU A 87 -27.02 8.04 -6.47
CA GLU A 87 -26.43 9.02 -7.37
C GLU A 87 -24.93 8.78 -7.50
N LEU A 88 -24.22 8.63 -6.38
CA LEU A 88 -22.79 8.33 -6.34
C LEU A 88 -22.46 7.01 -7.04
N ALA A 89 -23.27 5.97 -6.80
CA ALA A 89 -23.10 4.67 -7.46
C ALA A 89 -23.11 4.81 -9.00
N ARG A 90 -24.06 5.59 -9.54
CA ARG A 90 -24.14 5.87 -10.98
C ARG A 90 -22.99 6.74 -11.45
N LYS A 91 -22.66 7.83 -10.74
CA LYS A 91 -21.61 8.78 -11.10
C LYS A 91 -20.24 8.12 -11.22
N TYR A 92 -19.93 7.18 -10.33
CA TYR A 92 -18.61 6.55 -10.25
C TYR A 92 -18.55 5.12 -10.82
N GLY A 93 -19.65 4.62 -11.40
CA GLY A 93 -19.70 3.29 -12.01
C GLY A 93 -19.47 2.16 -11.00
N VAL A 94 -20.00 2.29 -9.78
CA VAL A 94 -19.87 1.28 -8.71
C VAL A 94 -21.24 0.80 -8.23
N SER A 95 -21.27 -0.32 -7.52
CA SER A 95 -22.53 -0.81 -6.94
C SER A 95 -22.97 0.08 -5.76
N MET A 96 -24.27 0.14 -5.49
CA MET A 96 -24.79 0.89 -4.35
C MET A 96 -24.26 0.34 -3.02
N GLN A 97 -24.12 -0.98 -2.91
CA GLN A 97 -23.49 -1.66 -1.76
C GLN A 97 -22.04 -1.20 -1.53
N TRP A 98 -21.30 -0.93 -2.61
CA TRP A 98 -19.94 -0.40 -2.54
C TRP A 98 -19.89 0.98 -1.88
N VAL A 99 -20.81 1.87 -2.26
CA VAL A 99 -20.92 3.21 -1.67
C VAL A 99 -21.22 3.12 -0.16
N TYR A 100 -22.12 2.22 0.25
CA TYR A 100 -22.38 1.97 1.67
C TYR A 100 -21.12 1.50 2.43
N GLN A 101 -20.33 0.61 1.84
CA GLN A 101 -19.09 0.12 2.45
C GLN A 101 -18.05 1.24 2.60
N ILE A 102 -17.91 2.10 1.59
CA ILE A 102 -17.02 3.27 1.63
C ILE A 102 -17.41 4.20 2.77
N VAL A 103 -18.68 4.60 2.84
CA VAL A 103 -19.21 5.51 3.87
C VAL A 103 -18.98 4.94 5.26
N LYS A 104 -19.33 3.66 5.48
CA LYS A 104 -19.16 3.00 6.78
C LYS A 104 -17.70 2.96 7.23
N ARG A 105 -16.78 2.67 6.31
CA ARG A 105 -15.34 2.62 6.58
C ARG A 105 -14.80 4.02 6.95
N MET A 106 -15.11 5.03 6.14
CA MET A 106 -14.63 6.40 6.34
C MET A 106 -15.19 7.04 7.62
N GLN A 107 -16.45 6.75 7.97
CA GLN A 107 -17.02 7.18 9.26
C GLN A 107 -16.27 6.58 10.45
N LYS A 108 -15.91 5.30 10.37
CA LYS A 108 -15.14 4.64 11.43
C LYS A 108 -13.77 5.29 11.59
N GLU A 109 -13.06 5.53 10.48
CA GLU A 109 -11.74 6.18 10.48
C GLU A 109 -11.80 7.61 11.04
N ASP A 110 -12.82 8.40 10.69
CA ASP A 110 -13.01 9.75 11.22
C ASP A 110 -13.34 9.75 12.73
N ILE A 111 -14.17 8.80 13.18
CA ILE A 111 -14.45 8.59 14.61
C ILE A 111 -13.16 8.22 15.35
N ASP A 112 -12.44 7.20 14.87
CA ASP A 112 -11.20 6.73 15.49
C ASP A 112 -10.18 7.88 15.58
N ARG A 113 -10.06 8.71 14.53
CA ARG A 113 -9.18 9.89 14.51
C ARG A 113 -9.59 10.96 15.54
N ARG A 114 -10.89 11.22 15.70
CA ARG A 114 -11.41 12.20 16.67
C ARG A 114 -11.35 11.69 18.11
N GLN A 115 -11.51 10.38 18.33
CA GLN A 115 -11.46 9.79 19.68
C GLN A 115 -10.06 9.82 20.31
N PHE A 116 -8.98 9.83 19.52
CA PHE A 116 -7.62 10.02 20.04
C PHE A 116 -7.40 11.36 20.76
N ASP A 117 -8.31 12.33 20.62
CA ASP A 117 -8.23 13.66 21.23
C ASP A 117 -9.05 13.80 22.53
N MET A 118 -9.70 12.73 23.01
CA MET A 118 -10.56 12.80 24.20
C MET A 118 -9.86 12.51 25.55
N PHE A 119 -8.56 12.19 25.54
CA PHE A 119 -7.80 11.88 26.76
C PHE A 119 -6.42 12.56 26.83
N LYS A 120 -6.29 13.76 26.28
CA LYS A 120 -5.15 14.66 26.55
C LYS A 120 -5.57 15.83 27.43
#